data_AF-A0A558HLN9-F1
#
_entry.id   AF-A0A558HLN9-F1
#
_cell.length_a   1.000
_cell.length_b   1.000
_cell.length_c   1.000
_cell.angle_alpha   90.00
_cell.angle_beta   90.00
_cell.angle_gamma   90.00
#
_symmetry.space_group_name_H-M   'P 1'
#
loop_
_entity.id
_entity.type
_entity.pdbx_description
1 polymer ?
#
loop_
_entity_poly.entity_id
_entity_poly.type
_entity_poly.pdbx_seq_one_letter_code
_entity_poly.pdbx_strand_id
1 'polypeptide(L)' 'MKKALSISSLLILTAANTALAHPGHDHSDWSSPLVHTLFYGAIAAVIGTAFFVIRQSRHKRHNTQQKED' A
#
# COMPACT_ATOMS: atom_id res chain seq x y z
N MET A 1 -5.95 10.24 17.39
CA MET A 1 -4.75 10.10 16.52
C MET A 1 -4.97 9.19 15.29
N LYS A 2 -5.61 8.02 15.42
CA LYS A 2 -5.83 7.08 14.28
C LYS A 2 -6.65 7.63 13.10
N LYS A 3 -7.59 8.56 13.37
CA LYS A 3 -8.47 9.15 12.34
C LYS A 3 -7.79 10.21 11.48
N ALA A 4 -6.81 10.93 12.02
CA ALA A 4 -6.07 11.96 11.29
C ALA A 4 -5.19 11.36 10.18
N LEU A 5 -4.60 10.18 10.45
CA LEU A 5 -3.79 9.45 9.48
C LEU A 5 -4.60 9.01 8.23
N SER A 6 -5.88 8.69 8.41
CA SER A 6 -6.77 8.24 7.33
C SER A 6 -7.12 9.36 6.35
N ILE A 7 -7.38 10.57 6.87
CA ILE A 7 -7.75 11.73 6.05
C ILE A 7 -6.55 12.22 5.24
N SER A 8 -5.36 12.27 5.84
CA SER A 8 -4.12 12.62 5.14
C SER A 8 -3.79 11.62 4.03
N SER A 9 -4.03 10.31 4.25
CA SER A 9 -3.81 9.30 3.21
C SER A 9 -4.76 9.45 2.02
N LEU A 10 -6.01 9.82 2.26
CA LEU A 10 -7.00 10.06 1.20
C LEU A 10 -6.66 11.30 0.38
N LEU A 11 -6.18 12.37 1.05
CA LEU A 11 -5.77 13.62 0.42
C LEU A 11 -4.53 13.46 -0.47
N ILE A 12 -3.56 12.65 -0.04
CA ILE A 12 -2.38 12.31 -0.84
C ILE A 12 -2.77 11.51 -2.09
N LEU A 13 -3.72 10.57 -1.96
CA LEU A 13 -4.19 9.76 -3.09
C LEU A 13 -4.93 10.60 -4.13
N THR A 14 -5.70 11.60 -3.72
CA THR A 14 -6.39 12.51 -4.65
C THR A 14 -5.46 13.50 -5.34
N ALA A 15 -4.39 13.95 -4.67
CA ALA A 15 -3.40 14.86 -5.24
C ALA A 15 -2.49 14.18 -6.27
N ALA A 16 -2.29 12.86 -6.18
CA ALA A 16 -1.47 12.11 -7.13
C ALA A 16 -2.08 12.02 -8.55
N ASN A 17 -3.39 12.24 -8.70
CA ASN A 17 -4.10 12.12 -9.98
C ASN A 17 -3.99 13.36 -10.89
N THR A 18 -3.35 14.45 -10.47
CA THR A 18 -3.29 15.69 -11.27
C THR A 18 -2.10 15.78 -12.22
N ALA A 19 -1.28 14.72 -12.34
CA ALA A 19 -0.30 14.60 -13.41
C ALA A 19 -0.99 14.20 -14.72
N LEU A 20 -1.68 15.17 -15.34
CA LEU A 20 -2.27 15.04 -16.67
C LEU A 20 -1.13 15.02 -17.70
N ALA A 21 -0.75 13.82 -18.16
CA ALA A 21 0.18 13.68 -19.27
C ALA A 21 -0.37 14.44 -20.48
N HIS A 22 0.38 15.43 -20.96
CA HIS A 22 0.04 16.16 -22.19
C HIS A 22 0.11 15.18 -23.39
N PRO A 23 -0.62 15.44 -24.49
CA PRO A 23 -0.62 14.53 -25.63
C PRO A 23 0.78 14.36 -26.23
N GLY A 24 1.37 13.16 -26.11
CA GLY A 24 2.48 12.73 -26.96
C GLY A 24 3.74 12.09 -26.36
N HIS A 25 3.89 11.78 -25.06
CA HIS A 25 5.22 11.27 -24.62
C HIS A 25 5.34 10.22 -23.49
N ASP A 26 4.43 10.09 -22.52
CA ASP A 26 4.86 9.45 -21.25
C ASP A 26 4.57 7.94 -21.12
N HIS A 27 3.65 7.39 -21.93
CA HIS A 27 3.33 5.95 -21.91
C HIS A 27 4.15 5.11 -22.90
N SER A 28 4.87 5.76 -23.82
CA SER A 28 5.67 5.10 -24.87
C SER A 28 7.15 4.98 -24.50
N ASP A 29 7.57 5.59 -23.39
CA ASP A 29 8.94 5.52 -22.92
C ASP A 29 9.29 4.09 -22.48
N TRP A 30 10.46 3.60 -22.89
CA TRP A 30 10.96 2.26 -22.58
C TRP A 30 11.07 1.97 -21.08
N SER A 31 11.24 3.00 -20.25
CA SER A 31 11.28 2.88 -18.79
C SER A 31 9.88 2.79 -18.16
N SER A 32 8.82 3.16 -18.88
CA SER A 32 7.45 3.23 -18.37
C SER A 32 6.96 1.88 -17.79
N PRO A 33 7.15 0.72 -18.45
CA PRO A 33 6.77 -0.58 -17.88
C PRO A 33 7.50 -0.91 -16.57
N LEU A 34 8.79 -0.55 -16.46
CA LEU A 34 9.58 -0.79 -15.26
C LEU A 34 9.07 0.06 -14.09
N VAL A 35 8.82 1.35 -14.32
CA VAL A 35 8.31 2.26 -13.28
C VAL A 35 6.94 1.81 -12.78
N HIS A 36 6.02 1.43 -13.68
CA HIS A 36 4.71 0.90 -13.28
C HIS A 36 4.83 -0.39 -12.47
N THR A 37 5.73 -1.30 -12.88
CA THR A 37 5.96 -2.56 -12.17
C THR A 37 6.50 -2.32 -10.76
N LEU A 38 7.48 -1.42 -10.60
CA LEU A 38 8.02 -1.06 -9.30
C LEU A 38 6.95 -0.39 -8.41
N PHE A 39 6.14 0.50 -8.99
CA PHE A 39 5.07 1.18 -8.27
C PHE A 39 4.03 0.19 -7.73
N TYR A 40 3.45 -0.66 -8.60
CA TYR A 40 2.48 -1.67 -8.15
C TYR A 40 3.11 -2.74 -7.26
N GLY A 41 4.37 -3.10 -7.50
CA GLY A 41 5.14 -4.00 -6.65
C GLY A 41 5.31 -3.46 -5.23
N ALA A 42 5.62 -2.17 -5.08
CA ALA A 42 5.73 -1.52 -3.77
C ALA A 42 4.38 -1.53 -3.03
N ILE A 43 3.28 -1.22 -3.72
CA ILE A 43 1.93 -1.30 -3.13
C ILE A 43 1.64 -2.72 -2.64
N ALA A 44 1.89 -3.73 -3.47
CA ALA A 44 1.68 -5.13 -3.12
C ALA A 44 2.53 -5.56 -1.90
N ALA A 45 3.79 -5.12 -1.84
CA ALA A 45 4.69 -5.43 -0.73
C ALA A 45 4.19 -4.85 0.61
N VAL A 46 3.72 -3.59 0.61
CA VAL A 46 3.16 -2.96 1.81
C VAL A 46 1.90 -3.68 2.28
N ILE A 47 0.97 -3.98 1.36
CA ILE A 47 -0.27 -4.71 1.67
C ILE A 47 0.06 -6.12 2.22
N GLY A 48 0.96 -6.84 1.56
CA GLY A 48 1.38 -8.18 1.97
C GLY A 48 2.02 -8.19 3.36
N THR A 49 2.88 -7.21 3.64
CA THR A 49 3.53 -7.07 4.94
C THR A 49 2.51 -6.74 6.04
N ALA A 50 1.60 -5.80 5.79
CA ALA A 50 0.55 -5.45 6.74
C ALA A 50 -0.34 -6.67 7.05
N PHE A 51 -0.74 -7.42 6.03
CA PHE A 51 -1.53 -8.65 6.20
C PHE A 51 -0.77 -9.70 7.02
N PHE A 52 0.51 -9.94 6.71
CA PHE A 52 1.34 -10.89 7.43
C PHE A 52 1.47 -10.55 8.92
N VAL A 53 1.77 -9.28 9.24
CA VAL A 53 1.91 -8.80 10.63
C VAL A 53 0.59 -8.95 11.39
N ILE A 54 -0.55 -8.59 10.78
CA ILE A 54 -1.87 -8.75 11.40
C ILE A 54 -2.16 -10.24 11.66
N ARG A 55 -1.94 -11.10 10.66
CA ARG A 55 -2.14 -12.54 10.78
C ARG A 55 -1.27 -13.13 11.89
N GLN A 56 0.01 -12.80 11.92
CA GLN A 56 0.93 -13.29 12.96
C GLN A 56 0.52 -12.83 14.36
N SER A 57 0.07 -11.57 14.49
CA SER A 57 -0.41 -11.03 15.76
C SER A 57 -1.66 -11.73 16.27
N ARG A 58 -2.58 -12.14 15.37
CA ARG A 58 -3.79 -12.89 15.73
C ARG A 58 -3.48 -14.32 16.15
N HIS A 59 -2.53 -15.00 15.48
CA HIS A 59 -2.08 -16.33 15.87
C HIS A 59 -1.45 -16.36 17.27
N LYS A 60 -0.62 -15.36 17.60
CA LYS A 60 -0.02 -15.25 18.94
C LYS A 60 -1.08 -15.09 20.03
N ARG A 61 -2.10 -14.24 19.80
CA ARG A 61 -3.18 -14.02 20.76
C ARG A 61 -4.01 -15.28 21.03
N HIS A 62 -4.29 -16.05 19.99
CA HIS A 62 -5.05 -17.30 20.14
C HIS A 62 -4.27 -18.34 20.98
N ASN A 63 -2.96 -18.41 20.81
CA ASN A 63 -2.12 -19.34 21.55
C ASN A 63 -1.87 -18.92 23.02
N THR A 64 -1.93 -17.62 23.32
CA THR A 64 -1.84 -17.12 24.70
C THR A 64 -3.15 -17.38 25.47
N GLN A 65 -4.32 -17.16 24.86
CA GLN A 65 -5.60 -17.41 25.53
C GLN A 65 -5.81 -18.89 25.86
N GLN A 66 -5.46 -19.80 24.95
CA GLN A 66 -5.55 -21.25 25.22
C GLN A 66 -4.63 -21.74 26.38
N LYS A 67 -3.65 -20.94 26.80
CA LYS A 67 -2.74 -21.29 27.91
C LYS A 67 -3.20 -20.72 29.26
N GLU A 68 -4.19 -19.84 29.25
CA GLU A 68 -4.78 -19.20 30.44
C GLU A 68 -6.10 -19.86 30.87
N ASP A 69 -6.64 -20.76 30.03
CA ASP A 69 -7.79 -21.64 30.30
C ASP A 69 -7.33 -23.02 30.84
#